data_AF-A0A2V7KTK0-F1
#
_entry.id   AF-A0A2V7KTK0-F1
#
_cell.length_a   1.000
_cell.length_b   1.000
_cell.length_c   1.000
_cell.angle_alpha   90.00
_cell.angle_beta   90.00
_cell.angle_gamma   90.00
#
_symmetry.space_group_name_H-M   'P 1'
#
loop_
_entity.id
_entity.type
_entity.pdbx_description
1 polymer ?
#
loop_
_entity_poly.entity_id
_entity_poly.type
_entity_poly.pdbx_seq_one_letter_code
_entity_poly.pdbx_strand_id
1 'polypeptide(L)'
;MVFLGYGKYWRSDRILGLTPIEQGRGPGQRTNVFIEGQTEPVVASRTEQAILEDMGASDDSFQQEALRQATRELLEAFHEFSPVLRRALQNEHHFDVEKWEGRLGNLLGPTAQPDLAEQDDLFAR
;
A
#
# COMPACT_ATOMS: atom_id res chain seq x y z
N MET A 1 -5.63 -12.69 0.67
CA MET A 1 -6.75 -13.15 -0.18
C MET A 1 -7.82 -12.07 -0.12
N VAL A 2 -8.49 -11.77 -1.24
CA VAL A 2 -9.52 -10.75 -1.37
C VAL A 2 -10.89 -11.44 -1.41
N PHE A 3 -11.82 -11.03 -0.55
CA PHE A 3 -13.16 -11.58 -0.51
C PHE A 3 -14.08 -10.86 -1.49
N LEU A 4 -14.63 -11.59 -2.48
CA LEU A 4 -15.52 -11.03 -3.51
C LEU A 4 -17.02 -11.19 -3.19
N GLY A 5 -17.35 -11.81 -2.05
CA GLY A 5 -18.73 -12.08 -1.63
C GLY A 5 -19.23 -13.49 -1.98
N TYR A 6 -20.23 -13.98 -1.25
CA TYR A 6 -20.80 -15.33 -1.43
C TYR A 6 -19.76 -16.47 -1.39
N GLY A 7 -18.80 -16.39 -0.45
CA GLY A 7 -17.75 -17.41 -0.29
C GLY A 7 -16.67 -17.41 -1.38
N LYS A 8 -16.65 -16.41 -2.26
CA LYS A 8 -15.65 -16.27 -3.33
C LYS A 8 -14.42 -15.52 -2.84
N TYR A 9 -13.24 -16.12 -3.06
CA TYR A 9 -11.96 -15.54 -2.68
C TYR A 9 -10.96 -15.66 -3.81
N TRP A 10 -10.20 -14.59 -4.06
CA TRP A 10 -9.14 -14.56 -5.06
C TRP A 10 -7.86 -13.96 -4.48
N ARG A 11 -6.71 -14.32 -5.05
CA ARG A 11 -5.48 -13.60 -4.74
C ARG A 11 -5.51 -12.21 -5.39
N SER A 12 -5.03 -11.20 -4.67
CA SER A 12 -4.99 -9.82 -5.18
C SER A 12 -4.14 -9.70 -6.44
N ASP A 13 -3.01 -10.40 -6.49
CA ASP A 13 -2.09 -10.40 -7.64
C ASP A 13 -2.63 -11.07 -8.91
N ARG A 14 -3.80 -11.73 -8.83
CA ARG A 14 -4.50 -12.32 -9.99
C ARG A 14 -5.69 -11.47 -10.45
N ILE A 15 -6.03 -10.40 -9.73
CA ILE A 15 -7.09 -9.47 -10.11
C ILE A 15 -6.47 -8.42 -11.03
N LEU A 16 -6.90 -8.40 -12.29
CA LEU A 16 -6.39 -7.51 -13.33
C LEU A 16 -7.16 -6.19 -13.42
N GLY A 17 -8.41 -6.17 -12.97
CA GLY A 17 -9.25 -4.98 -13.05
C GLY A 17 -10.60 -5.15 -12.38
N LEU A 18 -11.24 -4.01 -12.12
CA LEU A 18 -12.55 -3.89 -11.51
C LEU A 18 -13.42 -2.96 -12.37
N THR A 19 -14.72 -3.25 -12.45
CA THR A 19 -15.68 -2.35 -13.09
C THR A 19 -17.02 -2.41 -12.36
N PRO A 20 -17.56 -1.28 -11.86
CA PRO A 20 -18.88 -1.25 -11.26
C PRO A 20 -19.97 -1.71 -12.23
N ILE A 21 -20.95 -2.47 -11.74
CA ILE A 21 -22.12 -2.87 -12.54
C ILE A 21 -23.20 -1.81 -12.39
N GLU A 22 -23.38 -0.99 -13.42
CA GLU A 22 -24.35 0.11 -13.43
C GLU A 22 -25.74 -0.32 -13.92
N GLN A 23 -25.82 -1.15 -14.97
CA GLN A 23 -27.06 -1.59 -15.59
C GLN A 23 -27.30 -3.08 -15.40
N GLY A 24 -28.58 -3.50 -15.30
CA GLY A 24 -28.94 -4.91 -15.12
C GLY A 24 -28.60 -5.47 -13.74
N ARG A 25 -28.51 -4.60 -12.73
CA ARG A 25 -28.07 -4.97 -11.38
C ARG A 25 -29.03 -5.95 -10.70
N GLY A 26 -28.67 -7.23 -10.68
CA GLY A 26 -29.35 -8.22 -9.85
C GLY A 26 -28.95 -8.15 -8.37
N PRO A 27 -29.62 -8.92 -7.49
CA PRO A 27 -29.27 -9.00 -6.07
C PRO A 27 -27.81 -9.42 -5.89
N GLY A 28 -27.03 -8.62 -5.17
CA GLY A 28 -25.63 -8.95 -4.89
C GLY A 28 -24.70 -8.89 -6.11
N GLN A 29 -25.09 -8.20 -7.20
CA GLN A 29 -24.21 -7.94 -8.34
C GLN A 29 -23.73 -6.49 -8.26
N ARG A 30 -22.49 -6.27 -7.83
CA ARG A 30 -21.97 -4.92 -7.59
C ARG A 30 -20.81 -4.56 -8.51
N THR A 31 -19.88 -5.49 -8.76
CA THR A 31 -18.65 -5.22 -9.49
C THR A 31 -18.25 -6.44 -10.32
N ASN A 32 -17.86 -6.22 -11.57
CA ASN A 32 -17.18 -7.22 -12.39
C ASN A 32 -15.70 -7.23 -12.03
N VAL A 33 -15.17 -8.42 -11.73
CA VAL A 33 -13.77 -8.64 -11.34
C VAL A 33 -13.09 -9.44 -12.42
N PHE A 34 -12.11 -8.84 -13.09
CA PHE A 34 -11.36 -9.48 -14.16
C PHE A 34 -10.17 -10.23 -13.56
N ILE A 35 -10.09 -11.53 -13.83
CA ILE A 35 -9.08 -12.42 -13.26
C ILE A 35 -8.16 -12.92 -14.37
N GLU A 36 -6.86 -12.97 -14.07
CA GLU A 36 -5.87 -13.55 -14.96
C GLU A 36 -6.24 -14.99 -15.35
N GLY A 37 -6.29 -15.26 -16.66
CA GLY A 37 -6.61 -16.57 -17.21
C GLY A 37 -8.11 -16.91 -17.27
N GLN A 38 -9.01 -15.99 -16.89
CA GLN A 38 -10.45 -16.15 -17.11
C GLN A 38 -10.95 -15.23 -18.21
N THR A 39 -11.77 -15.79 -19.10
CA THR A 39 -12.39 -15.04 -20.21
C THR A 39 -13.57 -14.18 -19.74
N GLU A 40 -14.33 -14.68 -18.76
CA GLU A 40 -15.50 -14.00 -18.21
C GLU A 40 -15.21 -13.40 -16.83
N PRO A 41 -15.73 -12.20 -16.52
CA PRO A 41 -15.51 -11.59 -15.22
C PRO A 41 -16.27 -12.31 -14.11
N VAL A 42 -15.67 -12.37 -12.93
CA VAL A 42 -16.34 -12.84 -11.72
C VAL A 42 -17.21 -11.70 -11.17
N VAL A 43 -18.52 -11.92 -11.08
CA VAL A 43 -19.44 -10.94 -10.49
C VAL A 43 -19.32 -10.95 -8.96
N ALA A 44 -18.79 -9.88 -8.38
CA ALA A 44 -18.68 -9.69 -6.94
C ALA A 44 -19.91 -9.02 -6.34
N SER A 45 -20.22 -9.34 -5.08
CA SER A 45 -21.28 -8.69 -4.31
C SER A 45 -20.80 -7.51 -3.47
N ARG A 46 -19.53 -7.14 -3.64
CA ARG A 46 -18.89 -5.98 -3.03
C ARG A 46 -18.65 -4.90 -4.06
N THR A 47 -18.58 -3.67 -3.59
CA THR A 47 -18.26 -2.51 -4.41
C THR A 47 -16.80 -2.54 -4.83
N GLU A 48 -16.47 -1.84 -5.91
CA GLU A 48 -15.09 -1.67 -6.38
C GLU A 48 -14.18 -1.14 -5.28
N GLN A 49 -14.59 -0.06 -4.61
CA GLN A 49 -13.83 0.54 -3.52
C GLN A 49 -13.50 -0.46 -2.39
N ALA A 50 -14.48 -1.26 -1.96
CA ALA A 50 -14.26 -2.23 -0.89
C ALA A 50 -13.31 -3.37 -1.31
N ILE A 51 -13.26 -3.70 -2.61
CA ILE A 51 -12.33 -4.68 -3.17
C ILE A 51 -10.92 -4.06 -3.28
N LEU A 52 -10.81 -2.79 -3.68
CA LEU A 52 -9.54 -2.06 -3.73
C LEU A 52 -8.89 -1.93 -2.35
N GLU A 53 -9.67 -1.59 -1.32
CA GLU A 53 -9.19 -1.55 0.07
C GLU A 53 -8.60 -2.90 0.52
N ASP A 54 -9.31 -4.00 0.26
CA ASP A 54 -8.84 -5.38 0.52
C ASP A 54 -7.58 -5.75 -0.29
N MET A 55 -7.43 -5.19 -1.49
CA MET A 55 -6.23 -5.37 -2.32
C MET A 55 -5.02 -4.58 -1.77
N GLY A 56 -5.20 -3.79 -0.71
CA GLY A 56 -4.19 -2.86 -0.22
C GLY A 56 -4.02 -1.65 -1.13
N ALA A 57 -5.02 -1.36 -1.98
CA ALA A 57 -5.13 -0.14 -2.79
C ALA A 57 -6.09 0.86 -2.12
N SER A 58 -5.95 1.04 -0.80
CA SER A 58 -6.56 2.18 -0.13
C SER A 58 -5.79 3.45 -0.47
N ASP A 59 -6.46 4.62 -0.47
CA ASP A 59 -5.76 5.90 -0.64
C ASP A 59 -4.57 6.02 0.32
N ASP A 60 -4.72 5.51 1.55
CA ASP A 60 -3.67 5.51 2.56
C ASP A 60 -2.41 4.75 2.15
N SER A 61 -2.50 3.61 1.43
CA SER A 61 -1.30 2.86 1.02
C SER A 61 -0.55 3.58 -0.10
N PHE A 62 -1.28 4.19 -1.03
CA PHE A 62 -0.69 4.99 -2.09
C PHE A 62 -0.05 6.27 -1.53
N GLN A 63 -0.73 6.95 -0.60
CA GLN A 63 -0.19 8.12 0.11
C GLN A 63 1.05 7.73 0.94
N GLN A 64 1.04 6.56 1.57
CA GLN A 64 2.20 6.07 2.33
C GLN A 64 3.40 5.76 1.42
N GLU A 65 3.19 5.17 0.25
CA GLU A 65 4.29 4.91 -0.68
C GLU A 65 4.82 6.21 -1.28
N ALA A 66 3.94 7.14 -1.66
CA ALA A 66 4.34 8.47 -2.12
C ALA A 66 5.15 9.23 -1.05
N LEU A 67 4.71 9.17 0.22
CA LEU A 67 5.44 9.77 1.34
C LEU A 67 6.80 9.09 1.57
N ARG A 68 6.86 7.74 1.48
CA ARG A 68 8.12 7.00 1.56
C ARG A 68 9.07 7.38 0.43
N GLN A 69 8.57 7.52 -0.80
CA GLN A 69 9.38 7.96 -1.93
C GLN A 69 9.92 9.38 -1.71
N ALA A 70 9.08 10.34 -1.36
CA ALA A 70 9.51 11.71 -1.08
C ALA A 70 10.55 11.77 0.06
N THR A 71 10.40 10.92 1.09
CA THR A 71 11.36 10.81 2.19
C THR A 71 12.71 10.24 1.74
N ARG A 72 12.71 9.28 0.80
CA ARG A 72 13.93 8.73 0.18
C ARG A 72 14.66 9.79 -0.64
N GLU A 73 13.93 10.52 -1.49
CA GLU A 73 14.48 11.59 -2.33
C GLU A 73 15.11 12.70 -1.47
N LEU A 74 14.48 13.06 -0.35
CA LEU A 74 15.05 14.04 0.59
C LEU A 74 16.36 13.53 1.23
N LEU A 75 16.42 12.25 1.59
CA LEU A 75 17.60 11.64 2.20
C LEU A 75 18.77 11.56 1.20
N GLU A 76 18.47 11.29 -0.07
CA GLU A 76 19.45 11.36 -1.17
C GLU A 76 19.98 12.78 -1.36
N ALA A 77 19.09 13.78 -1.37
CA ALA A 77 19.50 15.19 -1.44
C ALA A 77 20.40 15.61 -0.26
N PHE A 78 20.14 15.09 0.94
CA PHE A 78 21.04 15.32 2.08
C PHE A 78 22.42 14.73 1.84
N HIS A 79 22.51 13.49 1.34
CA HIS A 79 23.79 12.85 1.01
C HIS A 79 24.64 13.64 0.01
N GLU A 80 24.02 14.40 -0.89
CA GLU A 80 24.73 15.26 -1.86
C GLU A 80 25.33 16.53 -1.24
N PHE A 81 24.97 16.92 -0.01
CA PHE A 81 25.51 18.12 0.62
C PHE A 81 27.01 18.01 0.90
N SER A 82 27.77 18.98 0.38
CA SER A 82 29.20 19.10 0.64
C SER A 82 29.51 19.28 2.15
N PRO A 83 30.70 18.86 2.63
CA PRO A 83 31.08 19.03 4.03
C PRO A 83 31.06 20.48 4.52
N VAL A 84 31.34 21.45 3.63
CA VAL A 84 31.31 22.87 3.96
C VAL A 84 29.86 23.33 4.19
N LEU A 85 28.93 22.94 3.32
CA LEU A 85 27.51 23.27 3.46
C LEU A 85 26.91 22.64 4.73
N ARG A 86 27.24 21.37 5.02
CA ARG A 86 26.82 20.70 6.25
C ARG A 86 27.28 21.46 7.51
N ARG A 87 28.53 21.92 7.53
CA ARG A 87 29.07 22.73 8.63
C ARG A 87 28.38 24.10 8.74
N ALA A 88 28.10 24.77 7.62
CA ALA A 88 27.40 26.05 7.61
C ALA A 88 25.97 25.89 8.17
N LEU A 89 25.22 24.90 7.70
CA LEU A 89 23.86 24.58 8.20
C LEU A 89 23.85 24.29 9.71
N GLN A 90 24.84 23.55 10.20
CA GLN A 90 24.97 23.26 11.62
C GLN A 90 25.29 24.53 12.44
N ASN A 91 26.25 25.33 12.00
CA ASN A 91 26.78 26.44 12.79
C ASN A 91 25.90 27.70 12.70
N GLU A 92 25.26 27.95 11.56
CA GLU A 92 24.49 29.17 11.31
C GLU A 92 22.99 28.97 11.54
N HIS A 93 22.50 27.74 11.31
CA HIS A 93 21.06 27.44 11.36
C HIS A 93 20.69 26.32 12.32
N HIS A 94 21.64 25.79 13.10
CA HIS A 94 21.43 24.69 14.06
C HIS A 94 20.75 23.46 13.41
N PHE A 95 21.00 23.25 12.11
CA PHE A 95 20.42 22.17 11.33
C PHE A 95 21.41 21.02 11.18
N ASP A 96 21.19 19.97 11.98
CA ASP A 96 22.02 18.77 12.01
C ASP A 96 21.56 17.77 10.95
N VAL A 97 22.26 17.77 9.81
CA VAL A 97 21.95 16.90 8.68
C VAL A 97 22.08 15.42 9.06
N GLU A 98 23.11 15.03 9.82
CA GLU A 98 23.32 13.63 10.20
C GLU A 98 22.21 13.11 11.12
N LYS A 99 21.77 13.95 12.07
CA LYS A 99 20.63 13.64 12.93
C LYS A 99 19.35 13.42 12.13
N TRP A 100 19.11 14.24 11.11
CA TRP A 100 17.94 14.10 10.25
C TRP A 100 18.04 12.91 9.29
N GLU A 101 19.21 12.63 8.72
CA GLU A 101 19.47 11.42 7.93
C GLU A 101 19.14 10.15 8.74
N GLY A 102 19.63 10.07 9.99
CA GLY A 102 19.32 8.95 10.88
C GLY A 102 17.82 8.83 11.22
N ARG A 103 17.15 9.96 11.49
CA ARG A 103 15.71 9.97 11.80
C ARG A 103 14.86 9.54 10.60
N LEU A 104 15.13 10.07 9.41
CA LEU A 104 14.41 9.74 8.18
C LEU A 104 14.69 8.30 7.74
N GLY A 105 15.92 7.83 7.88
CA GLY A 105 16.28 6.42 7.64
C GLY A 105 15.49 5.46 8.52
N ASN A 106 15.32 5.78 9.82
CA ASN A 106 14.51 4.97 10.72
C ASN A 106 13.01 4.93 10.35
N LEU A 107 12.46 6.02 9.79
CA LEU A 107 11.07 6.06 9.30
C LEU A 107 10.89 5.18 8.05
N LEU A 108 11.93 5.04 7.23
CA LEU A 108 11.93 4.20 6.04
C LEU A 108 12.23 2.72 6.32
N GLY A 109 12.77 2.40 7.50
CA GLY A 109 13.03 1.03 7.93
C GLY A 109 11.78 0.15 7.84
N PRO A 110 11.95 -1.19 7.80
CA PRO A 110 10.82 -2.09 7.69
C PRO A 110 9.87 -1.85 8.86
N THR A 111 8.73 -1.22 8.58
CA THR A 111 7.57 -1.26 9.46
C THR A 111 7.26 -2.72 9.60
N ALA A 112 7.48 -3.28 10.80
CA ALA A 112 7.15 -4.65 11.13
C ALA A 112 5.76 -4.95 10.58
N GLN A 113 5.74 -5.74 9.50
CA GLN A 113 4.52 -6.28 8.97
C GLN A 113 3.94 -7.10 10.12
N PRO A 114 2.71 -6.82 10.60
CA PRO A 114 2.14 -7.63 11.66
C PRO A 114 2.17 -9.08 11.16
N ASP A 115 2.83 -9.93 11.93
CA ASP A 115 3.06 -11.34 11.61
C ASP A 115 1.71 -11.97 11.28
N LEU A 116 1.46 -12.21 9.99
CA LEU A 116 0.32 -13.00 9.52
C LEU A 116 0.39 -14.46 10.00
N ALA A 117 1.46 -14.83 10.73
CA ALA A 117 1.66 -16.11 11.36
C ALA A 117 0.79 -16.34 12.62
N GLU A 118 0.25 -15.31 13.27
CA GLU A 118 -0.59 -15.50 14.47
C GLU A 118 -2.06 -15.86 14.17
N GLN A 119 -2.51 -15.79 12.91
CA GLN A 119 -3.88 -16.15 12.55
C GLN A 119 -4.11 -17.67 12.34
N ASP A 120 -3.07 -18.45 12.07
CA ASP A 120 -3.21 -19.90 11.84
C ASP A 120 -3.42 -20.70 13.14
N ASP A 121 -3.04 -20.15 14.31
CA ASP A 121 -3.24 -20.82 15.61
C ASP A 121 -4.69 -20.72 16.13
N LEU A 122 -5.54 -19.88 15.53
CA LEU A 122 -6.94 -19.71 15.94
C LEU A 122 -7.89 -20.79 15.40
N PHE A 123 -7.43 -21.61 14.44
CA PHE A 123 -8.23 -22.70 13.85
C PHE A 123 -7.76 -24.11 14.26
N ALA A 124 -6.76 -24.21 15.15
CA ALA A 124 -6.18 -25.49 15.59
C ALA A 124 -6.77 -26.04 16.91
N ARG A 125 -8.07 -25.87 17.16
CA ARG A 125 -8.77 -26.54 18.28
C ARG A 125 -10.09 -27.16 17.89
#